data_AF-A3LUL2-F1
#
_entry.id   AF-A3LUL2-F1
#
_cell.length_a   1.000
_cell.length_b   1.000
_cell.length_c   1.000
_cell.angle_alpha   90.00
_cell.angle_beta   90.00
_cell.angle_gamma   90.00
#
_symmetry.space_group_name_H-M   'P 1'
#
loop_
_entity.id
_entity.type
_entity.pdbx_description
1 polymer ?
#
loop_
_entity_poly.entity_id
_entity_poly.type
_entity_poly.pdbx_seq_one_letter_code
_entity_poly.pdbx_strand_id
1 'polypeptide(L)'
;MTHIVDCSLLDFIDRGDVEDHVFELYSSRAPPEKQHLGYVDNSKEVVEISLDQLGMDLQIRQSLTELNSTRESSTTGFIVWQSSVLFVEWMLSDEKSPFFKVFQYRSDLTVAELGAGISGICATVLGPKVARYIATDQKHILRLLMDNFQNNAGGAKWTSSTVENDASSSGKSSKKKGKKVTKSRSSYSEGSKIDFIEYDWEYLDLGRDNYDSLFLDSGLTPKHPDIILACDTIYNEYLIPFFIEAVKSLLAENTIVVISLQLRDSITLKSFVDQVVESELKMYSVPVEMLSEKLAKGFVIYVLTK
;
A
#
# COMPACT_ATOMS: atom_id res chain seq x y z
N MET A 1 7.11 -10.45 -22.37
CA MET A 1 6.61 -9.72 -21.19
C MET A 1 7.58 -10.02 -20.08
N THR A 2 8.26 -9.01 -19.53
CA THR A 2 9.12 -9.17 -18.36
C THR A 2 8.21 -9.18 -17.13
N HIS A 3 8.21 -10.29 -16.37
CA HIS A 3 7.54 -10.36 -15.08
C HIS A 3 8.04 -9.23 -14.17
N ILE A 4 7.15 -8.66 -13.35
CA ILE A 4 7.49 -7.56 -12.44
C ILE A 4 8.52 -8.04 -11.40
N VAL A 5 8.38 -9.28 -10.94
CA VAL A 5 9.31 -9.98 -10.06
C VAL A 5 9.56 -11.39 -10.57
N ASP A 6 10.79 -11.87 -10.44
CA ASP A 6 11.15 -13.26 -10.68
C ASP A 6 10.80 -14.10 -9.44
N CYS A 7 9.66 -14.80 -9.49
CA CYS A 7 9.18 -15.59 -8.37
C CYS A 7 9.99 -16.87 -8.13
N SER A 8 10.90 -17.25 -9.04
CA SER A 8 11.80 -18.40 -8.83
C SER A 8 12.86 -18.15 -7.76
N LEU A 9 13.05 -16.88 -7.36
CA LEU A 9 13.91 -16.46 -6.27
C LEU A 9 13.19 -16.39 -4.92
N LEU A 10 11.90 -16.72 -4.88
CA LEU A 10 11.08 -16.65 -3.66
C LEU A 10 10.71 -18.06 -3.19
N ASP A 11 10.39 -18.20 -1.91
CA ASP A 11 10.00 -19.48 -1.32
C ASP A 11 8.53 -19.75 -1.63
N PHE A 12 8.25 -20.74 -2.49
CA PHE A 12 6.88 -21.15 -2.78
C PHE A 12 6.27 -21.89 -1.57
N ILE A 13 5.04 -21.53 -1.20
CA ILE A 13 4.32 -22.15 -0.10
C ILE A 13 3.31 -23.14 -0.68
N ASP A 14 3.62 -24.43 -0.60
CA ASP A 14 2.70 -25.49 -1.00
C ASP A 14 1.58 -25.66 0.04
N ARG A 15 0.42 -26.16 -0.41
CA ARG A 15 -0.71 -26.46 0.46
C ARG A 15 -0.35 -27.48 1.55
N GLY A 16 0.56 -28.40 1.27
CA GLY A 16 1.04 -29.38 2.26
C GLY A 16 1.93 -28.80 3.35
N ASP A 17 2.53 -27.62 3.13
CA ASP A 17 3.65 -27.11 3.92
C ASP A 17 3.25 -25.88 4.78
N VAL A 18 1.96 -25.54 4.84
CA VAL A 18 1.49 -24.34 5.57
C VAL A 18 1.84 -24.39 7.06
N GLU A 19 1.72 -25.56 7.70
CA GLU A 19 2.05 -25.71 9.12
C GLU A 19 3.54 -25.49 9.37
N ASP A 20 4.40 -26.09 8.56
CA ASP A 20 5.85 -25.96 8.66
C ASP A 20 6.29 -24.52 8.40
N HIS A 21 5.75 -23.87 7.36
CA HIS A 21 6.02 -22.47 7.03
C HIS A 21 5.67 -21.53 8.20
N VAL A 22 4.48 -21.68 8.79
CA VAL A 22 4.08 -20.85 9.95
C VAL A 22 4.96 -21.15 11.16
N PHE A 23 5.26 -22.43 11.42
CA PHE A 23 6.14 -22.81 12.53
C PHE A 23 7.54 -22.19 12.39
N GLU A 24 8.14 -22.24 11.20
CA GLU A 24 9.45 -21.65 10.92
C GLU A 24 9.46 -20.13 11.13
N LEU A 25 8.43 -19.41 10.65
CA LEU A 25 8.30 -17.97 10.86
C LEU A 25 8.28 -17.60 12.36
N TYR A 26 7.49 -18.31 13.17
CA TYR A 26 7.35 -17.99 14.60
C TYR A 26 8.49 -18.56 15.47
N SER A 27 9.25 -19.52 14.99
CA SER A 27 10.41 -20.05 15.73
C SER A 27 11.70 -19.29 15.44
N SER A 28 11.88 -18.80 14.20
CA SER A 28 13.14 -18.16 13.77
C SER A 28 13.06 -16.63 13.65
N ARG A 29 11.86 -16.08 13.42
CA ARG A 29 11.65 -14.66 13.08
C ARG A 29 10.63 -13.96 13.96
N ALA A 30 10.17 -14.59 15.04
CA ALA A 30 9.21 -13.97 15.94
C ALA A 30 9.68 -12.60 16.45
N PRO A 31 8.74 -11.64 16.61
CA PRO A 31 9.05 -10.37 17.24
C PRO A 31 9.61 -10.61 18.66
N PRO A 32 10.52 -9.75 19.18
CA PRO A 32 10.98 -9.87 20.56
C PRO A 32 9.80 -9.88 21.53
N GLU A 33 9.92 -10.60 22.65
CA GLU A 33 8.85 -10.76 23.66
C GLU A 33 8.26 -9.44 24.22
N LYS A 34 8.95 -8.31 24.03
CA LYS A 34 8.52 -6.97 24.47
C LYS A 34 7.96 -6.10 23.35
N GLN A 35 7.77 -6.63 22.14
CA GLN A 35 7.24 -5.85 21.02
C GLN A 35 5.73 -5.62 21.21
N HIS A 36 5.31 -4.36 21.14
CA HIS A 36 3.90 -3.96 21.18
C HIS A 36 3.19 -4.35 19.88
N LEU A 37 1.89 -4.04 19.79
CA LEU A 37 0.99 -4.40 18.69
C LEU A 37 1.44 -3.96 17.28
N GLY A 38 2.57 -3.27 17.10
CA GLY A 38 3.09 -2.92 15.77
C GLY A 38 2.82 -1.50 15.30
N TYR A 39 2.05 -0.72 16.06
CA TYR A 39 1.89 0.71 15.77
C TYR A 39 3.20 1.47 16.01
N VAL A 40 3.38 2.67 15.47
CA VAL A 40 4.58 3.48 15.74
C VAL A 40 4.48 4.18 17.09
N ASP A 41 3.42 4.96 17.31
CA ASP A 41 3.12 5.64 18.57
C ASP A 41 1.59 5.79 18.67
N ASN A 42 0.94 5.30 19.72
CA ASN A 42 -0.51 5.45 19.93
C ASN A 42 -0.86 6.44 21.06
N SER A 43 0.13 7.20 21.54
CA SER A 43 -0.03 8.19 22.62
C SER A 43 -0.18 9.62 22.09
N LYS A 44 0.10 9.85 20.81
CA LYS A 44 0.09 11.17 20.17
C LYS A 44 -0.87 11.20 18.98
N GLU A 45 -1.53 12.33 18.79
CA GLU A 45 -2.36 12.58 17.61
C GLU A 45 -1.53 12.86 16.34
N VAL A 46 -0.27 13.25 16.49
CA VAL A 46 0.65 13.47 15.36
C VAL A 46 1.94 12.72 15.62
N VAL A 47 2.40 11.97 14.63
CA VAL A 47 3.61 11.15 14.67
C VAL A 47 4.56 11.63 13.57
N GLU A 48 5.82 11.79 13.94
CA GLU A 48 6.91 12.06 13.00
C GLU A 48 7.55 10.72 12.60
N ILE A 49 7.61 10.47 11.31
CA ILE A 49 8.19 9.26 10.72
C ILE A 49 9.39 9.67 9.88
N SER A 50 10.57 9.17 10.23
CA SER A 50 11.78 9.35 9.43
C SER A 50 12.06 8.09 8.62
N LEU A 51 12.10 8.25 7.30
CA LEU A 51 12.56 7.26 6.33
C LEU A 51 14.02 7.58 6.01
N ASP A 52 14.91 7.22 6.94
CA ASP A 52 16.32 7.64 6.96
C ASP A 52 17.05 7.32 5.65
N GLN A 53 16.85 6.12 5.10
CA GLN A 53 17.51 5.69 3.85
C GLN A 53 17.00 6.46 2.62
N LEU A 54 15.81 7.05 2.73
CA LEU A 54 15.21 7.88 1.67
C LEU A 54 15.42 9.38 1.90
N GLY A 55 15.96 9.77 3.06
CA GLY A 55 16.13 11.18 3.44
C GLY A 55 14.81 11.95 3.48
N MET A 56 13.74 11.30 3.95
CA MET A 56 12.38 11.84 3.96
C MET A 56 11.78 11.77 5.35
N ASP A 57 11.24 12.89 5.82
CA ASP A 57 10.47 12.97 7.06
C ASP A 57 9.00 13.20 6.73
N LEU A 58 8.13 12.47 7.41
CA LEU A 58 6.69 12.56 7.29
C LEU A 58 6.06 12.97 8.62
N GLN A 59 5.06 13.84 8.55
CA GLN A 59 4.21 14.16 9.69
C GLN A 59 2.82 13.57 9.46
N ILE A 60 2.47 12.55 10.24
CA ILE A 60 1.22 11.80 10.09
C ILE A 60 0.30 12.08 11.25
N ARG A 61 -0.90 12.57 10.96
CA ARG A 61 -1.98 12.75 11.93
C ARG A 61 -2.80 11.48 12.07
N GLN A 62 -2.97 11.01 13.30
CA GLN A 62 -3.77 9.86 13.71
C GLN A 62 -5.10 10.33 14.29
N SER A 63 -6.04 9.40 14.48
CA SER A 63 -7.27 9.67 15.25
C SER A 63 -7.43 8.68 16.39
N LEU A 64 -6.96 9.04 17.59
CA LEU A 64 -7.07 8.18 18.77
C LEU A 64 -8.51 8.05 19.27
N THR A 65 -9.36 9.05 19.01
CA THR A 65 -10.79 8.99 19.33
C THR A 65 -11.48 7.92 18.48
N GLU A 66 -11.23 7.92 17.17
CA GLU A 66 -11.82 6.92 16.27
C GLU A 66 -11.21 5.54 16.48
N LEU A 67 -9.92 5.45 16.85
CA LEU A 67 -9.27 4.19 17.25
C LEU A 67 -10.02 3.49 18.40
N ASN A 68 -10.53 4.27 19.36
CA ASN A 68 -11.24 3.77 20.54
C ASN A 68 -12.78 3.74 20.35
N SER A 69 -13.27 4.08 19.16
CA SER A 69 -14.69 4.08 18.86
C SER A 69 -15.24 2.65 18.83
N THR A 70 -16.44 2.45 19.37
CA THR A 70 -17.20 1.19 19.23
C THR A 70 -18.26 1.28 18.13
N ARG A 71 -18.37 2.43 17.45
CA ARG A 71 -19.42 2.70 16.46
C ARG A 71 -19.05 2.20 15.07
N GLU A 72 -17.77 2.19 14.75
CA GLU A 72 -17.22 1.77 13.47
C GLU A 72 -16.57 0.39 13.62
N SER A 73 -16.74 -0.48 12.63
CA SER A 73 -15.88 -1.65 12.47
C SER A 73 -14.47 -1.18 12.04
N SER A 74 -13.42 -1.94 12.36
CA SER A 74 -12.08 -1.72 11.80
C SER A 74 -11.35 -0.42 12.19
N THR A 75 -11.33 -0.08 13.48
CA THR A 75 -10.70 1.16 13.98
C THR A 75 -9.17 1.20 13.88
N THR A 76 -8.54 0.07 13.59
CA THR A 76 -7.08 -0.09 13.41
C THR A 76 -6.52 0.76 12.27
N GLY A 77 -7.37 1.20 11.32
CA GLY A 77 -6.98 2.09 10.23
C GLY A 77 -6.58 3.50 10.68
N PHE A 78 -6.91 3.92 11.90
CA PHE A 78 -6.69 5.29 12.40
C PHE A 78 -5.31 5.56 13.04
N ILE A 79 -4.39 4.58 12.99
CA ILE A 79 -3.02 4.71 13.51
C ILE A 79 -1.96 4.27 12.48
N VAL A 80 -0.72 4.67 12.71
CA VAL A 80 0.42 4.32 11.87
C VAL A 80 0.98 2.97 12.28
N TRP A 81 1.07 2.05 11.32
CA TRP A 81 1.69 0.74 11.49
C TRP A 81 3.14 0.74 11.04
N GLN A 82 4.01 0.02 11.77
CA GLN A 82 5.45 -0.09 11.45
C GLN A 82 5.70 -0.78 10.11
N SER A 83 4.82 -1.72 9.71
CA SER A 83 4.95 -2.47 8.46
C SER A 83 5.10 -1.54 7.25
N SER A 84 4.22 -0.55 7.07
CA SER A 84 4.28 0.36 5.92
C SER A 84 5.56 1.20 5.91
N VAL A 85 6.04 1.67 7.07
CA VAL A 85 7.30 2.42 7.22
C VAL A 85 8.49 1.56 6.75
N LEU A 86 8.64 0.37 7.33
CA LEU A 86 9.76 -0.52 7.03
C LEU A 86 9.70 -1.06 5.60
N PHE A 87 8.48 -1.31 5.11
CA PHE A 87 8.22 -1.86 3.79
C PHE A 87 8.62 -0.89 2.68
N VAL A 88 8.18 0.38 2.72
CA VAL A 88 8.50 1.34 1.65
C VAL A 88 9.98 1.70 1.63
N GLU A 89 10.62 1.77 2.79
CA GLU A 89 12.05 2.01 2.89
C GLU A 89 12.82 0.85 2.26
N TRP A 90 12.56 -0.39 2.69
CA TRP A 90 13.17 -1.59 2.12
C TRP A 90 12.95 -1.73 0.61
N MET A 91 11.73 -1.52 0.12
CA MET A 91 11.44 -1.63 -1.31
C MET A 91 12.23 -0.66 -2.18
N LEU A 92 12.62 0.49 -1.65
CA LEU A 92 13.23 1.57 -2.44
C LEU A 92 14.73 1.75 -2.19
N SER A 93 15.24 1.33 -1.04
CA SER A 93 16.63 1.57 -0.64
C SER A 93 17.50 0.33 -0.50
N ASP A 94 16.92 -0.88 -0.47
CA ASP A 94 17.68 -2.11 -0.26
C ASP A 94 17.81 -2.91 -1.57
N GLU A 95 19.04 -3.07 -2.09
CA GLU A 95 19.31 -3.84 -3.32
C GLU A 95 18.93 -5.33 -3.21
N LYS A 96 18.79 -5.85 -1.98
CA LYS A 96 18.30 -7.20 -1.72
C LYS A 96 16.81 -7.35 -2.01
N SER A 97 16.06 -6.25 -1.96
CA SER A 97 14.64 -6.26 -2.27
C SER A 97 14.42 -6.65 -3.73
N PRO A 98 13.55 -7.64 -4.03
CA PRO A 98 13.22 -7.98 -5.41
C PRO A 98 12.50 -6.84 -6.15
N PHE A 99 11.99 -5.85 -5.39
CA PHE A 99 11.25 -4.69 -5.90
C PHE A 99 12.14 -3.46 -6.15
N PHE A 100 13.39 -3.46 -5.68
CA PHE A 100 14.28 -2.29 -5.74
C PHE A 100 14.42 -1.71 -7.15
N LYS A 101 14.66 -2.57 -8.13
CA LYS A 101 14.79 -2.16 -9.54
C LYS A 101 13.45 -1.83 -10.19
N VAL A 102 12.34 -2.39 -9.69
CA VAL A 102 11.01 -2.18 -10.26
C VAL A 102 10.64 -0.70 -10.19
N PHE A 103 10.65 -0.11 -8.99
CA PHE A 103 10.30 1.31 -8.81
C PHE A 103 11.36 2.29 -9.31
N GLN A 104 12.57 1.82 -9.65
CA GLN A 104 13.60 2.65 -10.30
C GLN A 104 13.41 2.76 -11.82
N TYR A 105 12.99 1.69 -12.48
CA TYR A 105 12.98 1.61 -13.95
C TYR A 105 11.57 1.57 -14.55
N ARG A 106 10.53 1.28 -13.77
CA ARG A 106 9.15 1.10 -14.25
C ARG A 106 8.23 2.19 -13.73
N SER A 107 8.41 3.41 -14.25
CA SER A 107 7.50 4.52 -13.96
C SER A 107 6.16 4.42 -14.70
N ASP A 108 5.94 3.40 -15.53
CA ASP A 108 4.72 3.14 -16.30
C ASP A 108 3.65 2.34 -15.53
N LEU A 109 3.97 1.91 -14.30
CA LEU A 109 3.12 1.02 -13.52
C LEU A 109 1.85 1.70 -13.01
N THR A 110 0.80 0.89 -12.88
CA THR A 110 -0.40 1.16 -12.09
C THR A 110 -0.34 0.35 -10.81
N VAL A 111 -0.40 1.02 -9.66
CA VAL A 111 -0.37 0.40 -8.32
C VAL A 111 -1.70 0.65 -7.64
N ALA A 112 -2.27 -0.38 -7.02
CA ALA A 112 -3.40 -0.27 -6.10
C ALA A 112 -2.95 -0.66 -4.69
N GLU A 113 -3.42 0.02 -3.67
CA GLU A 113 -3.16 -0.31 -2.27
C GLU A 113 -4.47 -0.61 -1.56
N LEU A 114 -4.59 -1.81 -0.99
CA LEU A 114 -5.72 -2.24 -0.18
C LEU A 114 -5.40 -1.97 1.29
N GLY A 115 -6.25 -1.20 1.98
CA GLY A 115 -6.07 -0.89 3.39
C GLY A 115 -4.89 0.06 3.65
N ALA A 116 -4.88 1.21 2.97
CA ALA A 116 -3.82 2.20 3.10
C ALA A 116 -3.71 2.82 4.52
N GLY A 117 -4.79 2.72 5.30
CA GLY A 117 -4.96 3.37 6.59
C GLY A 117 -4.91 4.90 6.48
N ILE A 118 -4.92 5.59 7.60
CA ILE A 118 -4.78 7.05 7.60
C ILE A 118 -3.38 7.51 7.21
N SER A 119 -2.39 6.61 7.23
CA SER A 119 -0.99 7.02 7.12
C SER A 119 -0.62 7.50 5.73
N GLY A 120 -1.17 6.86 4.69
CA GLY A 120 -0.84 7.17 3.29
C GLY A 120 0.64 7.09 2.96
N ILE A 121 1.44 6.34 3.74
CA ILE A 121 2.90 6.29 3.60
C ILE A 121 3.28 5.71 2.22
N CYS A 122 2.70 4.57 1.83
CA CYS A 122 2.94 3.98 0.53
C CYS A 122 2.52 4.93 -0.61
N ALA A 123 1.33 5.52 -0.53
CA ALA A 123 0.87 6.51 -1.51
C ALA A 123 1.80 7.72 -1.64
N THR A 124 2.28 8.25 -0.52
CA THR A 124 3.18 9.42 -0.47
C THR A 124 4.55 9.10 -1.06
N VAL A 125 5.10 7.92 -0.75
CA VAL A 125 6.49 7.55 -1.08
C VAL A 125 6.60 6.90 -2.47
N LEU A 126 5.66 6.03 -2.82
CA LEU A 126 5.66 5.25 -4.06
C LEU A 126 4.84 5.91 -5.18
N GLY A 127 3.77 6.63 -4.83
CA GLY A 127 2.89 7.26 -5.80
C GLY A 127 3.64 8.14 -6.82
N PRO A 128 4.56 9.03 -6.39
CA PRO A 128 5.40 9.81 -7.28
C PRO A 128 6.36 9.05 -8.21
N LYS A 129 6.51 7.73 -8.04
CA LYS A 129 7.45 6.89 -8.80
C LYS A 129 6.77 6.08 -9.89
N VAL A 130 5.44 6.07 -9.94
CA VAL A 130 4.65 5.26 -10.87
C VAL A 130 3.71 6.14 -11.69
N ALA A 131 3.10 5.58 -12.74
CA ALA A 131 2.20 6.34 -13.61
C ALA A 131 0.88 6.63 -12.90
N ARG A 132 0.35 5.62 -12.20
CA ARG A 132 -0.88 5.73 -11.42
C ARG A 132 -0.76 4.99 -10.09
N TYR A 133 -1.18 5.62 -9.01
CA TYR A 133 -1.30 5.02 -7.69
C TYR A 133 -2.73 5.21 -7.17
N ILE A 134 -3.33 4.16 -6.66
CA ILE A 134 -4.71 4.15 -6.19
C ILE A 134 -4.70 3.66 -4.75
N ALA A 135 -4.79 4.57 -3.79
CA ALA A 135 -4.87 4.23 -2.37
C ALA A 135 -6.34 3.96 -2.01
N THR A 136 -6.61 2.84 -1.35
CA THR A 136 -7.98 2.45 -1.01
C THR A 136 -8.12 2.08 0.46
N ASP A 137 -9.27 2.41 1.01
CA ASP A 137 -9.67 2.04 2.36
C ASP A 137 -11.19 2.21 2.53
N GLN A 138 -11.70 2.01 3.75
CA GLN A 138 -13.08 2.33 4.12
C GLN A 138 -13.32 3.84 4.10
N LYS A 139 -14.58 4.23 3.83
CA LYS A 139 -14.98 5.64 3.66
C LYS A 139 -14.52 6.57 4.78
N HIS A 140 -14.62 6.10 6.03
CA HIS A 140 -14.31 6.92 7.20
C HIS A 140 -12.79 7.17 7.36
N ILE A 141 -11.93 6.37 6.73
CA ILE A 141 -10.47 6.53 6.73
C ILE A 141 -10.02 7.57 5.70
N LEU A 142 -10.69 7.62 4.54
CA LEU A 142 -10.23 8.37 3.37
C LEU A 142 -9.95 9.84 3.66
N ARG A 143 -10.78 10.51 4.47
CA ARG A 143 -10.58 11.93 4.76
C ARG A 143 -9.22 12.20 5.38
N LEU A 144 -8.86 11.47 6.43
CA LEU A 144 -7.59 11.69 7.13
C LEU A 144 -6.39 11.16 6.33
N LEU A 145 -6.58 10.08 5.57
CA LEU A 145 -5.62 9.59 4.57
C LEU A 145 -5.27 10.68 3.54
N MET A 146 -6.27 11.32 2.93
CA MET A 146 -6.07 12.38 1.94
C MET A 146 -5.35 13.60 2.54
N ASP A 147 -5.77 14.04 3.73
CA ASP A 147 -5.12 15.13 4.46
C ASP A 147 -3.63 14.82 4.73
N ASN A 148 -3.32 13.61 5.20
CA ASN A 148 -1.93 13.19 5.48
C ASN A 148 -1.10 13.12 4.21
N PHE A 149 -1.64 12.59 3.12
CA PHE A 149 -0.95 12.59 1.83
C PHE A 149 -0.64 14.02 1.37
N GLN A 150 -1.61 14.93 1.38
CA GLN A 150 -1.41 16.32 0.93
C GLN A 150 -0.34 17.05 1.75
N ASN A 151 -0.29 16.82 3.06
CA ASN A 151 0.69 17.43 3.94
C ASN A 151 2.13 16.97 3.66
N ASN A 152 2.31 15.76 3.10
CA ASN A 152 3.61 15.14 2.93
C ASN A 152 4.08 15.02 1.46
N ALA A 153 3.16 15.13 0.49
CA ALA A 153 3.47 14.96 -0.94
C ALA A 153 3.97 16.23 -1.66
N GLY A 154 4.32 17.30 -0.93
CA GLY A 154 4.61 18.64 -1.47
C GLY A 154 5.85 18.74 -2.38
N GLY A 155 6.76 17.76 -2.35
CA GLY A 155 7.99 17.76 -3.16
C GLY A 155 7.84 17.17 -4.57
N ALA A 156 6.77 16.43 -4.84
CA ALA A 156 6.58 15.68 -6.09
C ALA A 156 5.55 16.32 -7.02
N LYS A 157 5.71 16.12 -8.34
CA LYS A 157 4.66 16.46 -9.31
C LYS A 157 3.65 15.32 -9.37
N TRP A 158 2.44 15.58 -8.90
CA TRP A 158 1.32 14.65 -8.99
C TRP A 158 0.01 15.37 -9.31
N THR A 159 -0.96 14.60 -9.80
CA THR A 159 -2.35 15.03 -10.02
C THR A 159 -3.30 14.03 -9.38
N SER A 160 -4.52 14.44 -9.07
CA SER A 160 -5.56 13.56 -8.50
C SER A 160 -6.92 13.98 -9.04
N SER A 161 -7.84 13.03 -9.15
CA SER A 161 -9.27 13.27 -9.39
C SER A 161 -10.06 13.31 -8.08
N THR A 162 -9.49 12.84 -6.98
CA THR A 162 -10.18 12.67 -5.70
C THR A 162 -9.67 13.62 -4.61
N VAL A 163 -8.55 14.30 -4.85
CA VAL A 163 -7.92 15.26 -3.94
C VAL A 163 -7.51 16.52 -4.70
N GLU A 164 -7.83 17.70 -4.15
CA GLU A 164 -7.38 18.96 -4.72
C GLU A 164 -5.90 19.23 -4.35
N ASN A 165 -5.08 19.64 -5.32
CA ASN A 165 -3.68 20.00 -5.03
C ASN A 165 -3.60 21.49 -4.67
N ASP A 166 -3.60 21.78 -3.36
CA ASP A 166 -3.47 23.14 -2.82
C ASP A 166 -2.11 23.80 -3.10
N ALA A 167 -1.09 23.07 -3.58
CA ALA A 167 0.18 23.68 -4.00
C ALA A 167 0.02 24.62 -5.21
N SER A 168 -1.13 24.57 -5.91
CA SER A 168 -1.48 25.52 -6.97
C SER A 168 -2.11 26.82 -6.45
N SER A 169 -2.46 26.92 -5.15
CA SER A 169 -3.17 28.06 -4.56
C SER A 169 -2.30 29.05 -3.75
N SER A 170 -1.02 28.73 -3.53
CA SER A 170 -0.05 29.61 -2.83
C SER A 170 0.52 30.75 -3.70
N GLY A 171 0.14 30.84 -4.98
CA GLY A 171 0.51 31.92 -5.90
C GLY A 171 -0.45 33.10 -5.95
N LYS A 172 -0.86 33.69 -4.81
CA LYS A 172 -1.54 35.01 -4.84
C LYS A 172 -0.53 36.12 -5.06
N SER A 173 -0.14 36.36 -6.32
CA SER A 173 0.43 37.64 -6.76
C SER A 173 -0.20 38.12 -8.08
N SER A 174 -0.85 39.28 -7.96
CA SER A 174 -1.15 40.30 -8.98
C SER A 174 -1.57 39.87 -10.41
N LYS A 175 -2.86 40.08 -10.69
CA LYS A 175 -3.46 40.22 -12.03
C LYS A 175 -2.57 41.07 -12.97
N LYS A 176 -2.11 40.49 -14.08
CA LYS A 176 -1.86 41.21 -15.34
C LYS A 176 -2.53 40.47 -16.50
N LYS A 177 -3.45 41.19 -17.16
CA LYS A 177 -4.17 40.78 -18.36
C LYS A 177 -3.21 40.67 -19.56
N GLY A 178 -3.37 39.60 -20.33
CA GLY A 178 -3.22 39.63 -21.80
C GLY A 178 -2.07 38.82 -22.40
N LYS A 179 -2.39 37.64 -22.97
CA LYS A 179 -2.32 37.34 -24.41
C LYS A 179 -2.62 35.86 -24.63
N LYS A 180 -3.56 35.55 -25.53
CA LYS A 180 -3.78 34.19 -26.05
C LYS A 180 -2.50 33.77 -26.78
N VAL A 181 -1.77 32.82 -26.20
CA VAL A 181 -0.73 32.06 -26.88
C VAL A 181 -1.27 30.65 -27.06
N THR A 182 -1.36 30.23 -28.31
CA THR A 182 -1.67 28.89 -28.78
C THR A 182 -0.77 27.88 -28.06
N LYS A 183 -1.38 26.98 -27.27
CA LYS A 183 -0.68 25.85 -26.66
C LYS A 183 -0.17 24.92 -27.76
N SER A 184 1.11 25.04 -28.09
CA SER A 184 1.85 23.93 -28.69
C SER A 184 1.85 22.79 -27.66
N ARG A 185 1.35 21.64 -28.08
CA ARG A 185 1.33 20.40 -27.30
C ARG A 185 2.79 19.91 -27.18
N SER A 186 3.50 20.37 -26.16
CA SER A 186 4.80 19.79 -25.78
C SER A 186 4.56 18.54 -24.94
N SER A 187 4.87 17.39 -25.50
CA SER A 187 4.67 16.05 -24.96
C SER A 187 5.77 15.63 -23.99
N TYR A 188 5.85 16.26 -22.80
CA TYR A 188 6.73 15.81 -21.70
C TYR A 188 6.07 16.01 -20.31
N SER A 189 5.83 14.86 -19.67
CA SER A 189 5.45 14.51 -18.28
C SER A 189 4.40 15.35 -17.53
N GLU A 190 3.12 14.97 -17.69
CA GLU A 190 2.19 15.04 -16.56
C GLU A 190 2.77 14.19 -15.40
N GLY A 191 2.77 14.74 -14.18
CA GLY A 191 3.23 14.00 -13.00
C GLY A 191 2.37 12.77 -12.71
N SER A 192 2.75 11.95 -11.74
CA SER A 192 2.01 10.74 -11.35
C SER A 192 0.54 11.04 -11.02
N LYS A 193 -0.38 10.15 -11.42
CA LYS A 193 -1.79 10.24 -11.05
C LYS A 193 -2.00 9.48 -9.72
N ILE A 194 -2.43 10.15 -8.66
CA ILE A 194 -2.59 9.55 -7.33
C ILE A 194 -4.03 9.78 -6.86
N ASP A 195 -4.82 8.72 -6.78
CA ASP A 195 -6.25 8.76 -6.45
C ASP A 195 -6.54 7.99 -5.15
N PHE A 196 -7.61 8.38 -4.47
CA PHE A 196 -8.03 7.86 -3.17
C PHE A 196 -9.51 7.52 -3.23
N ILE A 197 -9.86 6.24 -3.06
CA ILE A 197 -11.25 5.77 -3.24
C ILE A 197 -11.67 4.82 -2.11
N GLU A 198 -12.97 4.74 -1.91
CA GLU A 198 -13.58 3.75 -1.02
C GLU A 198 -13.49 2.38 -1.68
N TYR A 199 -12.87 1.43 -0.98
CA TYR A 199 -12.84 0.01 -1.36
C TYR A 199 -12.94 -0.84 -0.09
N ASP A 200 -14.15 -0.89 0.45
CA ASP A 200 -14.48 -1.77 1.56
C ASP A 200 -14.61 -3.21 1.05
N TRP A 201 -13.81 -4.13 1.58
CA TRP A 201 -13.76 -5.51 1.14
C TRP A 201 -15.08 -6.26 1.38
N GLU A 202 -15.86 -5.84 2.39
CA GLU A 202 -17.19 -6.41 2.65
C GLU A 202 -18.23 -5.97 1.59
N TYR A 203 -17.96 -4.88 0.86
CA TYR A 203 -18.82 -4.31 -0.19
C TYR A 203 -18.09 -4.27 -1.54
N LEU A 204 -17.63 -5.45 -1.98
CA LEU A 204 -16.77 -5.62 -3.15
C LEU A 204 -17.27 -4.91 -4.42
N ASP A 205 -18.57 -5.02 -4.73
CA ASP A 205 -19.15 -4.40 -5.94
C ASP A 205 -18.99 -2.88 -5.93
N LEU A 206 -19.22 -2.23 -4.78
CA LEU A 206 -19.04 -0.78 -4.63
C LEU A 206 -17.57 -0.38 -4.79
N GLY A 207 -16.65 -1.15 -4.19
CA GLY A 207 -15.21 -0.92 -4.35
C GLY A 207 -14.77 -1.04 -5.81
N ARG A 208 -15.27 -2.05 -6.51
CA ARG A 208 -14.99 -2.28 -7.92
C ARG A 208 -15.54 -1.17 -8.81
N ASP A 209 -16.78 -0.74 -8.57
CA ASP A 209 -17.39 0.38 -9.30
C ASP A 209 -16.60 1.68 -9.12
N ASN A 210 -16.16 1.98 -7.89
CA ASN A 210 -15.30 3.13 -7.59
C ASN A 210 -13.96 3.04 -8.33
N TYR A 211 -13.34 1.86 -8.37
CA TYR A 211 -12.08 1.63 -9.08
C TYR A 211 -12.24 1.86 -10.59
N ASP A 212 -13.25 1.25 -11.21
CA ASP A 212 -13.48 1.35 -12.66
C ASP A 212 -13.83 2.79 -13.07
N SER A 213 -14.56 3.52 -12.22
CA SER A 213 -14.93 4.93 -12.45
C SER A 213 -13.72 5.85 -12.62
N LEU A 214 -12.60 5.59 -11.93
CA LEU A 214 -11.36 6.38 -12.08
C LEU A 214 -10.82 6.40 -13.52
N PHE A 215 -11.05 5.31 -14.27
CA PHE A 215 -10.63 5.19 -15.66
C PHE A 215 -11.71 5.73 -16.60
N LEU A 216 -12.97 5.37 -16.37
CA LEU A 216 -14.10 5.77 -17.23
C LEU A 216 -14.29 7.28 -17.28
N ASP A 217 -14.18 7.97 -16.13
CA ASP A 217 -14.28 9.43 -16.06
C ASP A 217 -13.13 10.14 -16.80
N SER A 218 -12.01 9.44 -16.96
CA SER A 218 -10.87 9.91 -17.76
C SER A 218 -10.96 9.49 -19.24
N GLY A 219 -12.06 8.86 -19.66
CA GLY A 219 -12.24 8.32 -21.01
C GLY A 219 -11.34 7.11 -21.32
N LEU A 220 -10.84 6.43 -20.28
CA LEU A 220 -9.98 5.26 -20.38
C LEU A 220 -10.78 3.98 -20.13
N THR A 221 -10.32 2.88 -20.71
CA THR A 221 -10.82 1.55 -20.34
C THR A 221 -10.25 1.17 -18.97
N PRO A 222 -11.08 0.64 -18.04
CA PRO A 222 -10.56 0.12 -16.78
C PRO A 222 -9.43 -0.88 -17.00
N LYS A 223 -8.32 -0.67 -16.30
CA LYS A 223 -7.13 -1.51 -16.38
C LYS A 223 -6.90 -2.15 -15.02
N HIS A 224 -6.55 -3.43 -15.00
CA HIS A 224 -6.05 -4.07 -13.79
C HIS A 224 -4.73 -3.42 -13.34
N PRO A 225 -4.47 -3.33 -12.03
CA PRO A 225 -3.19 -2.88 -11.51
C PRO A 225 -2.08 -3.84 -11.91
N ASP A 226 -0.88 -3.31 -12.11
CA ASP A 226 0.32 -4.10 -12.30
C ASP A 226 0.79 -4.65 -10.92
N ILE A 227 0.62 -3.87 -9.85
CA ILE A 227 0.95 -4.25 -8.47
C ILE A 227 -0.21 -3.92 -7.52
N ILE A 228 -0.56 -4.85 -6.64
CA ILE A 228 -1.44 -4.62 -5.49
C ILE A 228 -0.58 -4.64 -4.22
N LEU A 229 -0.69 -3.63 -3.37
CA LEU A 229 0.01 -3.52 -2.09
C LEU A 229 -0.97 -3.68 -0.93
N ALA A 230 -0.52 -4.28 0.17
CA ALA A 230 -1.23 -4.30 1.43
C ALA A 230 -0.22 -4.37 2.60
N CYS A 231 -0.37 -3.52 3.61
CA CYS A 231 0.51 -3.48 4.78
C CYS A 231 -0.29 -3.61 6.08
N ASP A 232 -0.01 -4.64 6.88
CA ASP A 232 -0.70 -4.97 8.14
C ASP A 232 -2.23 -5.04 8.02
N THR A 233 -2.74 -5.57 6.90
CA THR A 233 -4.18 -5.72 6.64
C THR A 233 -4.79 -7.00 7.22
N ILE A 234 -3.96 -7.94 7.67
CA ILE A 234 -4.41 -9.26 8.15
C ILE A 234 -4.30 -9.31 9.68
N TYR A 235 -5.38 -8.91 10.36
CA TYR A 235 -5.46 -8.88 11.84
C TYR A 235 -6.79 -9.39 12.40
N ASN A 236 -7.76 -9.71 11.54
CA ASN A 236 -9.07 -10.23 11.91
C ASN A 236 -9.44 -11.35 10.93
N GLU A 237 -9.58 -12.58 11.43
CA GLU A 237 -9.89 -13.76 10.60
C GLU A 237 -11.18 -13.62 9.80
N TYR A 238 -12.17 -12.88 10.34
CA TYR A 238 -13.43 -12.62 9.64
C TYR A 238 -13.23 -11.86 8.32
N LEU A 239 -12.23 -10.97 8.25
CA LEU A 239 -11.97 -10.16 7.06
C LEU A 239 -11.16 -10.89 5.98
N ILE A 240 -10.54 -12.04 6.30
CA ILE A 240 -9.66 -12.76 5.37
C ILE A 240 -10.37 -13.15 4.06
N PRO A 241 -11.58 -13.78 4.09
CA PRO A 241 -12.27 -14.13 2.85
C PRO A 241 -12.55 -12.91 1.97
N PHE A 242 -13.02 -11.81 2.59
CA PHE A 242 -13.33 -10.57 1.88
C PHE A 242 -12.08 -9.95 1.26
N PHE A 243 -10.96 -9.94 1.99
CA PHE A 243 -9.67 -9.47 1.48
C PHE A 243 -9.21 -10.28 0.27
N ILE A 244 -9.30 -11.61 0.32
CA ILE A 244 -8.93 -12.50 -0.80
C ILE A 244 -9.79 -12.23 -2.03
N GLU A 245 -11.10 -12.05 -1.86
CA GLU A 245 -12.01 -11.72 -2.97
C GLU A 245 -11.74 -10.31 -3.53
N ALA A 246 -11.40 -9.33 -2.68
CA ALA A 246 -10.95 -8.01 -3.12
C ALA A 246 -9.67 -8.10 -3.98
N VAL A 247 -8.67 -8.87 -3.54
CA VAL A 247 -7.46 -9.15 -4.33
C VAL A 247 -7.81 -9.77 -5.67
N LYS A 248 -8.59 -10.86 -5.68
CA LYS A 248 -8.99 -11.58 -6.91
C LYS A 248 -9.74 -10.69 -7.89
N SER A 249 -10.62 -9.81 -7.39
CA SER A 249 -11.38 -8.89 -8.23
C SER A 249 -10.49 -7.90 -8.98
N LEU A 250 -9.33 -7.55 -8.44
CA LEU A 250 -8.35 -6.66 -9.06
C LEU A 250 -7.27 -7.43 -9.85
N LEU A 251 -7.11 -8.74 -9.63
CA LEU A 251 -6.03 -9.54 -10.20
C LEU A 251 -6.19 -9.77 -11.72
N ALA A 252 -5.09 -9.64 -12.45
CA ALA A 252 -4.92 -10.14 -13.82
C ALA A 252 -3.70 -11.06 -13.91
N GLU A 253 -3.48 -11.68 -15.08
CA GLU A 253 -2.41 -12.66 -15.31
C GLU A 253 -1.00 -12.15 -14.95
N ASN A 254 -0.75 -10.85 -15.12
CA ASN A 254 0.55 -10.23 -14.85
C ASN A 254 0.56 -9.36 -13.58
N THR A 255 -0.54 -9.34 -12.82
CA THR A 255 -0.61 -8.60 -11.57
C THR A 255 0.12 -9.38 -10.49
N ILE A 256 0.93 -8.69 -9.70
CA ILE A 256 1.50 -9.24 -8.47
C ILE A 256 0.85 -8.56 -7.26
N VAL A 257 0.68 -9.31 -6.18
CA VAL A 257 0.21 -8.78 -4.89
C VAL A 257 1.39 -8.85 -3.93
N VAL A 258 1.70 -7.77 -3.24
CA VAL A 258 2.77 -7.72 -2.24
C VAL A 258 2.16 -7.35 -0.90
N ILE A 259 2.30 -8.25 0.07
CA ILE A 259 1.65 -8.13 1.38
C ILE A 259 2.74 -8.10 2.44
N SER A 260 2.81 -7.03 3.22
CA SER A 260 3.71 -6.92 4.37
C SER A 260 2.92 -7.11 5.66
N LEU A 261 3.32 -8.09 6.47
CA LEU A 261 2.64 -8.40 7.73
C LEU A 261 3.63 -8.45 8.88
N GLN A 262 3.22 -7.95 10.04
CA GLN A 262 3.88 -8.24 11.30
C GLN A 262 3.40 -9.59 11.86
N LEU A 263 4.34 -10.40 12.37
CA LEU A 263 4.08 -11.71 12.98
C LEU A 263 3.51 -11.55 14.39
N ARG A 264 2.22 -11.23 14.53
CA ARG A 264 1.56 -11.00 15.83
C ARG A 264 0.90 -12.24 16.41
N ASP A 265 0.09 -12.91 15.59
CA ASP A 265 -0.73 -14.03 16.00
C ASP A 265 -0.66 -15.13 14.94
N SER A 266 -0.14 -16.29 15.34
CA SER A 266 0.13 -17.39 14.40
C SER A 266 -1.16 -18.03 13.89
N ILE A 267 -2.25 -17.96 14.66
CA ILE A 267 -3.55 -18.51 14.27
C ILE A 267 -4.12 -17.71 13.10
N THR A 268 -4.18 -16.38 13.23
CA THR A 268 -4.65 -15.48 12.18
C THR A 268 -3.78 -15.57 10.94
N LEU A 269 -2.45 -15.62 11.10
CA LEU A 269 -1.53 -15.79 9.96
C LEU A 269 -1.76 -17.14 9.26
N LYS A 270 -1.88 -18.23 10.01
CA LYS A 270 -2.12 -19.56 9.45
C LYS A 270 -3.45 -19.60 8.70
N SER A 271 -4.52 -19.06 9.30
CA SER A 271 -5.85 -18.93 8.70
C SER A 271 -5.79 -18.18 7.36
N PHE A 272 -4.96 -17.13 7.27
CA PHE A 272 -4.74 -16.41 6.03
C PHE A 272 -3.99 -17.24 4.98
N VAL A 273 -2.87 -17.87 5.36
CA VAL A 273 -2.06 -18.67 4.44
C VAL A 273 -2.87 -19.86 3.91
N ASP A 274 -3.57 -20.60 4.79
CA ASP A 274 -4.46 -21.71 4.43
C ASP A 274 -5.48 -21.28 3.38
N GLN A 275 -6.20 -20.17 3.64
CA GLN A 275 -7.23 -19.69 2.72
C GLN A 275 -6.65 -19.23 1.38
N VAL A 276 -5.47 -18.60 1.36
CA VAL A 276 -4.83 -18.18 0.10
C VAL A 276 -4.42 -19.39 -0.74
N VAL A 277 -3.74 -20.39 -0.17
CA VAL A 277 -3.30 -21.58 -0.93
C VAL A 277 -4.47 -22.45 -1.39
N GLU A 278 -5.63 -22.35 -0.73
CA GLU A 278 -6.88 -22.98 -1.16
C GLU A 278 -7.63 -22.17 -2.23
N SER A 279 -7.29 -20.90 -2.43
CA SER A 279 -8.01 -19.95 -3.27
C SER A 279 -7.59 -19.93 -4.75
N GLU A 280 -6.84 -20.94 -5.20
CA GLU A 280 -6.19 -21.05 -6.53
C GLU A 280 -5.06 -20.03 -6.79
N LEU A 281 -4.73 -19.18 -5.82
CA LEU A 281 -3.60 -18.26 -5.91
C LEU A 281 -2.29 -18.98 -5.57
N LYS A 282 -1.21 -18.62 -6.25
CA LYS A 282 0.14 -19.02 -5.83
C LYS A 282 0.66 -18.03 -4.81
N MET A 283 1.15 -18.56 -3.69
CA MET A 283 1.69 -17.79 -2.58
C MET A 283 3.19 -18.06 -2.44
N TYR A 284 3.95 -16.98 -2.30
CA TYR A 284 5.39 -17.02 -2.07
C TYR A 284 5.75 -16.19 -0.84
N SER A 285 6.75 -16.64 -0.09
CA SER A 285 7.43 -15.91 0.96
C SER A 285 8.70 -15.27 0.39
N VAL A 286 8.98 -14.01 0.73
CA VAL A 286 10.28 -13.41 0.46
C VAL A 286 11.31 -13.97 1.46
N PRO A 287 12.40 -14.60 0.98
CA PRO A 287 13.43 -15.18 1.85
C PRO A 287 14.03 -14.15 2.79
N VAL A 288 14.40 -14.57 4.00
CA VAL A 288 14.86 -13.66 5.07
C VAL A 288 16.13 -12.90 4.68
N GLU A 289 17.00 -13.50 3.87
CA GLU A 289 18.22 -12.91 3.34
C GLU A 289 17.97 -11.78 2.33
N MET A 290 16.76 -11.72 1.75
CA MET A 290 16.31 -10.66 0.84
C MET A 290 15.66 -9.49 1.59
N LEU A 291 15.44 -9.61 2.91
CA LEU A 291 14.83 -8.59 3.75
C LEU A 291 15.89 -7.69 4.41
N SER A 292 15.47 -6.48 4.77
CA SER A 292 16.27 -5.61 5.63
C SER A 292 16.36 -6.21 7.05
N GLU A 293 17.38 -5.82 7.83
CA GLU A 293 17.53 -6.31 9.20
C GLU A 293 16.32 -6.04 10.10
N LYS A 294 15.59 -4.95 9.83
CA LYS A 294 14.38 -4.57 10.57
C LYS A 294 13.20 -5.46 10.16
N LEU A 295 13.01 -5.74 8.87
CA LEU A 295 11.94 -6.62 8.38
C LEU A 295 12.20 -8.10 8.67
N ALA A 296 13.47 -8.52 8.73
CA ALA A 296 13.83 -9.88 9.09
C ALA A 296 13.39 -10.28 10.51
N LYS A 297 13.08 -9.29 11.38
CA LYS A 297 12.72 -9.47 12.78
C LYS A 297 11.25 -9.10 13.01
N GLY A 298 10.37 -10.10 13.06
CA GLY A 298 8.97 -9.92 13.41
C GLY A 298 8.05 -9.54 12.25
N PHE A 299 8.53 -9.60 11.00
CA PHE A 299 7.71 -9.35 9.81
C PHE A 299 7.90 -10.45 8.76
N VAL A 300 6.93 -10.58 7.87
CA VAL A 300 6.97 -11.41 6.67
C VAL A 300 6.45 -10.60 5.49
N ILE A 301 7.04 -10.81 4.31
CA ILE A 301 6.56 -10.26 3.04
C ILE A 301 6.09 -11.44 2.19
N TYR A 302 4.83 -11.43 1.79
CA TYR A 302 4.27 -12.38 0.84
C TYR A 302 4.12 -11.76 -0.54
N VAL A 303 4.29 -12.61 -1.56
CA VAL A 303 3.96 -12.29 -2.95
C VAL A 303 2.89 -13.27 -3.41
N LEU A 304 1.76 -12.75 -3.91
CA LEU A 304 0.73 -13.56 -4.55
C LEU A 304 0.73 -13.33 -6.05
N THR A 305 0.48 -14.40 -6.78
CA THR A 305 0.26 -14.39 -8.23
C THR A 305 -0.90 -15.33 -8.57
N LYS A 306 -1.39 -15.25 -9.81
CA LYS A 306 -2.41 -16.16 -10.32
C LYS A 306 -1.85 -17.56 -10.64
#